data_AF-A0A529KMI8-F1
#
_entry.id   AF-A0A529KMI8-F1
#
_cell.length_a   1.000
_cell.length_b   1.000
_cell.length_c   1.000
_cell.angle_alpha   90.00
_cell.angle_beta   90.00
_cell.angle_gamma   90.00
#
_symmetry.space_group_name_H-M   'P 1'
#
loop_
_entity.id
_entity.type
_entity.pdbx_description
1 polymer ?
#
loop_
_entity_poly.entity_id
_entity_poly.type
_entity_poly.pdbx_seq_one_letter_code
_entity_poly.pdbx_strand_id
1 'polypeptide(L)'
;MAAPLEIRNSATGKIFPAIGPLIIGVMFGFGALRGLASGANSGHVLVIALLALACLALGFFIARGAFDTSVKVVLDDNGFRDRRAGDVLVPWQNVR
;
A
#
# COMPACT_ATOMS: atom_id res chain seq x y z
N MET A 1 -34.79 0.89 10.76
CA MET A 1 -33.54 1.62 10.56
C MET A 1 -32.47 0.59 10.27
N ALA A 2 -31.84 0.67 9.09
CA ALA A 2 -30.72 -0.20 8.78
C ALA A 2 -29.51 0.28 9.61
N ALA A 3 -28.71 -0.63 10.15
CA ALA A 3 -27.49 -0.25 10.84
C ALA A 3 -26.57 0.50 9.86
N PRO A 4 -25.91 1.60 10.29
CA PRO A 4 -25.03 2.36 9.41
C PRO A 4 -23.94 1.47 8.84
N LEU A 5 -23.82 1.44 7.50
CA LEU A 5 -22.85 0.61 6.80
C LEU A 5 -21.54 1.38 6.64
N GLU A 6 -20.47 0.89 7.28
CA GLU A 6 -19.13 1.44 7.11
C GLU A 6 -18.41 0.73 5.96
N ILE A 7 -18.13 1.45 4.88
CA ILE A 7 -17.28 0.94 3.80
C ILE A 7 -15.83 1.28 4.14
N ARG A 8 -15.05 0.22 4.34
CA ARG A 8 -13.60 0.31 4.56
C ARG A 8 -12.87 0.00 3.28
N ASN A 9 -11.71 0.63 3.13
CA ASN A 9 -10.79 0.31 2.06
C ASN A 9 -10.30 -1.15 2.22
N SER A 10 -10.39 -1.96 1.17
CA SER A 10 -9.94 -3.35 1.19
C SER A 10 -8.41 -3.40 1.34
N ALA A 11 -7.93 -4.03 2.41
CA ALA A 11 -6.50 -4.27 2.62
C ALA A 11 -5.92 -5.10 1.45
N THR A 12 -6.68 -6.08 0.95
CA THR A 12 -6.28 -6.97 -0.14
C THR A 12 -5.98 -6.23 -1.44
N GLY A 13 -6.78 -5.22 -1.79
CA GLY A 13 -6.60 -4.45 -3.03
C GLY A 13 -5.32 -3.61 -3.09
N LYS A 14 -4.70 -3.33 -1.92
CA LYS A 14 -3.48 -2.51 -1.82
C LYS A 14 -2.24 -3.32 -1.43
N ILE A 15 -2.40 -4.45 -0.75
CA ILE A 15 -1.28 -5.32 -0.40
C ILE A 15 -0.79 -6.11 -1.62
N PHE A 16 -1.71 -6.58 -2.47
CA PHE A 16 -1.34 -7.43 -3.62
C PHE A 16 -0.32 -6.76 -4.57
N PRO A 17 -0.46 -5.46 -4.94
CA PRO A 17 0.55 -4.77 -5.73
C PRO A 17 1.92 -4.58 -5.03
N ALA A 18 1.97 -4.63 -3.69
CA ALA A 18 3.21 -4.49 -2.93
C ALA A 18 4.08 -5.76 -2.96
N ILE A 19 3.48 -6.92 -3.21
CA ILE A 19 4.17 -8.22 -3.18
C ILE A 19 5.30 -8.28 -4.22
N GLY A 20 5.02 -7.84 -5.46
CA GLY A 20 6.00 -7.89 -6.56
C GLY A 20 7.30 -7.14 -6.22
N PRO A 21 7.24 -5.84 -5.89
CA PRO A 21 8.42 -5.07 -5.47
C PRO A 21 9.16 -5.67 -4.27
N LEU A 22 8.43 -6.20 -3.28
CA LEU A 22 9.06 -6.83 -2.11
C LEU A 22 9.86 -8.09 -2.49
N ILE A 23 9.28 -8.98 -3.29
CA ILE A 23 9.97 -10.20 -3.76
C ILE A 23 11.22 -9.83 -4.55
N ILE A 24 11.09 -8.90 -5.50
CA ILE A 24 12.22 -8.43 -6.32
C ILE A 24 13.31 -7.83 -5.44
N GLY A 25 12.94 -7.01 -4.46
CA GLY A 25 13.86 -6.42 -3.49
C GLY A 25 14.62 -7.47 -2.67
N VAL A 26 13.93 -8.50 -2.19
CA VAL A 26 14.56 -9.64 -1.47
C VAL A 26 15.52 -10.40 -2.38
N MET A 27 15.14 -10.67 -3.63
CA MET A 27 15.99 -11.38 -4.60
C MET A 27 17.27 -10.61 -4.89
N PHE A 28 17.18 -9.29 -5.15
CA PHE A 28 18.37 -8.46 -5.36
C PHE A 28 19.20 -8.32 -4.09
N GLY A 29 18.58 -8.20 -2.92
CA GLY A 29 19.29 -8.16 -1.64
C GLY A 29 20.10 -9.43 -1.40
N PHE A 30 19.52 -10.59 -1.67
CA PHE A 30 20.22 -11.87 -1.61
C PHE A 30 21.36 -11.96 -2.63
N GLY A 31 21.12 -11.50 -3.86
CA GLY A 31 22.15 -11.42 -4.91
C GLY A 31 23.33 -10.53 -4.51
N ALA A 32 23.07 -9.37 -3.91
CA ALA A 32 24.10 -8.47 -3.39
C ALA A 32 24.91 -9.11 -2.26
N LEU A 33 24.24 -9.76 -1.30
CA LEU A 33 24.90 -10.48 -0.20
C LEU A 33 25.79 -11.62 -0.72
N ARG A 34 25.30 -12.40 -1.70
CA ARG A 34 26.11 -13.43 -2.36
C ARG A 34 27.30 -12.84 -3.09
N GLY A 35 27.10 -11.76 -3.85
CA GLY A 35 28.17 -11.08 -4.59
C GLY A 35 29.24 -10.52 -3.65
N LEU A 36 28.84 -9.97 -2.51
CA LEU A 36 29.77 -9.53 -1.47
C LEU A 36 30.57 -10.70 -0.88
N ALA A 37 29.88 -11.80 -0.54
CA ALA A 37 30.51 -12.99 0.02
C ALA A 37 31.47 -13.69 -0.96
N SER A 38 31.21 -13.59 -2.27
CA SER A 38 32.05 -14.18 -3.31
C SER A 38 33.19 -13.27 -3.78
N GLY A 39 33.37 -12.09 -3.18
CA GLY A 39 34.40 -11.13 -3.59
C GLY A 39 34.16 -10.48 -4.96
N ALA A 40 32.90 -10.36 -5.39
CA ALA A 40 32.55 -9.71 -6.64
C ALA A 40 32.91 -8.21 -6.62
N ASN A 41 33.07 -7.62 -7.82
CA ASN A 41 33.38 -6.19 -7.96
C ASN A 41 32.39 -5.32 -7.16
N SER A 42 32.94 -4.56 -6.20
CA SER A 42 32.18 -3.77 -5.23
C SER A 42 31.23 -2.76 -5.87
N GLY A 43 31.59 -2.21 -7.04
CA GLY A 43 30.74 -1.27 -7.77
C GLY A 43 29.42 -1.91 -8.23
N HIS A 44 29.45 -3.14 -8.73
CA HIS A 44 28.23 -3.83 -9.15
C HIS A 44 27.40 -4.30 -7.96
N VAL A 45 28.06 -4.75 -6.88
CA VAL A 45 27.37 -5.15 -5.64
C VAL A 45 26.62 -3.96 -5.03
N LEU A 46 27.23 -2.76 -5.04
CA LEU A 46 26.59 -1.54 -4.57
C LEU A 46 25.34 -1.19 -5.38
N VAL A 47 25.41 -1.26 -6.71
CA VAL A 47 24.26 -0.98 -7.59
C VAL A 47 23.11 -1.97 -7.32
N ILE A 48 23.43 -3.27 -7.16
CA ILE A 48 22.42 -4.30 -6.85
C ILE A 48 21.81 -4.03 -5.46
N ALA A 49 22.61 -3.63 -4.48
CA ALA A 49 22.12 -3.29 -3.14
C ALA A 49 21.19 -2.07 -3.14
N LEU A 50 21.51 -1.03 -3.92
CA LEU A 50 20.65 0.14 -4.09
C LEU A 50 19.34 -0.21 -4.79
N LEU A 51 19.38 -1.06 -5.82
CA LEU A 51 18.18 -1.55 -6.50
C LEU A 51 17.30 -2.37 -5.57
N ALA A 52 17.90 -3.24 -4.75
CA ALA A 52 17.20 -4.00 -3.71
C ALA A 52 16.47 -3.06 -2.74
N LEU A 53 17.17 -2.06 -2.21
CA LEU A 53 16.60 -1.06 -1.30
C LEU A 53 15.46 -0.28 -1.95
N ALA A 54 15.60 0.15 -3.21
CA ALA A 54 14.56 0.86 -3.92
C ALA A 54 13.29 0.00 -4.10
N CYS A 55 13.43 -1.26 -4.48
CA CYS A 55 12.31 -2.19 -4.62
C CYS A 55 11.63 -2.49 -3.28
N LEU A 56 12.41 -2.69 -2.20
CA LEU A 56 11.87 -2.88 -0.85
C LEU A 56 11.13 -1.64 -0.35
N ALA A 57 11.71 -0.44 -0.55
CA ALA A 57 11.10 0.82 -0.17
C ALA A 57 9.79 1.08 -0.93
N LEU A 58 9.75 0.78 -2.23
CA LEU A 58 8.53 0.87 -3.04
C LEU A 58 7.45 -0.09 -2.54
N GLY A 59 7.81 -1.35 -2.29
CA GLY A 59 6.88 -2.34 -1.73
C GLY A 59 6.32 -1.91 -0.38
N PHE A 60 7.18 -1.41 0.52
CA PHE A 60 6.77 -0.87 1.81
C PHE A 60 5.85 0.35 1.67
N PHE A 61 6.17 1.29 0.77
CA PHE A 61 5.34 2.47 0.53
C PHE A 61 3.92 2.11 0.07
N ILE A 62 3.81 1.16 -0.86
CA ILE A 62 2.51 0.65 -1.33
C ILE A 62 1.76 -0.06 -0.19
N ALA A 63 2.46 -0.94 0.55
CA ALA A 63 1.87 -1.68 1.66
C ALA A 63 1.39 -0.78 2.81
N ARG A 64 2.10 0.32 3.10
CA ARG A 64 1.70 1.30 4.13
C ARG A 64 0.34 1.91 3.83
N GLY A 65 -0.02 2.10 2.57
CA GLY A 65 -1.34 2.58 2.15
C GLY A 65 -2.49 1.59 2.41
N ALA A 66 -2.19 0.32 2.71
CA ALA A 66 -3.19 -0.70 3.06
C ALA A 66 -3.60 -0.65 4.53
N PHE A 67 -2.70 -0.22 5.42
CA PHE A 67 -2.98 0.00 6.84
C PHE A 67 -3.62 1.35 7.14
N ASP A 68 -3.88 2.14 6.09
CA ASP A 68 -4.67 3.36 6.19
C ASP A 68 -6.15 2.96 6.39
N THR A 69 -6.48 2.68 7.66
CA THR A 69 -7.81 2.23 8.12
C THR A 69 -8.78 3.37 8.36
N SER A 70 -8.42 4.61 8.00
CA SER A 70 -9.32 5.76 8.11
C SER A 70 -10.53 5.50 7.20
N VAL A 71 -11.69 5.24 7.82
CA VAL A 71 -12.98 4.93 7.19
C VAL A 71 -13.28 5.94 6.08
N LYS A 72 -13.75 5.49 4.92
CA LYS A 72 -13.95 6.36 3.76
C LYS A 72 -15.41 6.67 3.46
N VAL A 73 -16.37 5.91 3.95
CA VAL A 73 -17.80 6.20 3.77
C VAL A 73 -18.64 5.60 4.88
N VAL A 74 -19.57 6.38 5.44
CA VAL A 74 -20.71 5.88 6.21
C VAL A 74 -21.98 6.07 5.39
N LEU A 75 -22.74 5.01 5.18
CA LEU A 75 -24.09 5.09 4.63
C LEU A 75 -25.10 5.05 5.77
N ASP A 76 -25.98 6.03 5.82
CA ASP A 76 -27.09 6.10 6.76
C ASP A 76 -28.41 6.41 6.03
N ASP A 77 -29.51 6.48 6.79
CA ASP A 77 -30.84 6.78 6.28
C ASP A 77 -30.94 8.19 5.63
N ASN A 78 -29.97 9.08 5.88
CA ASN A 78 -29.95 10.47 5.38
C ASN A 78 -29.04 10.66 4.17
N GLY A 79 -28.06 9.78 3.93
CA GLY A 79 -27.15 9.91 2.79
C GLY A 79 -25.85 9.12 2.91
N PHE A 80 -24.92 9.53 2.05
CA PHE A 80 -23.53 9.11 2.04
C PHE A 80 -22.71 10.16 2.79
N ARG A 81 -21.88 9.76 3.77
CA ARG A 81 -20.95 10.66 4.46
C ARG A 81 -19.51 10.22 4.25
N ASP A 82 -18.67 11.11 3.73
CA ASP A 82 -17.23 10.90 3.72
C ASP A 82 -16.62 11.47 5.01
N ARG A 83 -16.33 10.58 5.96
CA ARG A 83 -15.70 10.94 7.25
C ARG A 83 -14.28 11.50 7.09
N ARG A 84 -13.64 11.30 5.93
CA ARG A 84 -12.29 11.79 5.63
C ARG A 84 -12.29 13.21 5.07
N ALA A 85 -13.38 13.60 4.40
CA ALA A 85 -13.56 14.95 3.86
C ALA A 85 -14.16 15.93 4.89
N GLY A 86 -14.14 15.60 6.19
CA GLY A 86 -14.74 16.42 7.25
C GLY A 86 -16.19 16.05 7.58
N ASP A 87 -16.60 14.79 7.33
CA ASP A 87 -17.97 14.29 7.54
C ASP A 87 -19.01 15.02 6.66
N VAL A 88 -18.63 15.31 5.42
CA VAL A 88 -19.53 15.97 4.45
C VAL A 88 -20.63 14.99 4.06
N LEU A 89 -21.87 15.35 4.42
CA LEU A 89 -23.07 14.62 4.05
C LEU A 89 -23.45 14.96 2.59
N VAL A 90 -23.54 13.92 1.77
CA VAL A 90 -24.15 13.95 0.43
C VAL A 90 -25.51 13.25 0.54
N PRO A 91 -26.62 14.01 0.54
CA PRO A 91 -27.96 13.44 0.61
C PRO A 91 -28.26 12.53 -0.59
N TRP A 92 -29.05 11.47 -0.39
CA TRP A 92 -29.44 10.54 -1.45
C TRP A 92 -30.11 11.23 -2.65
N GLN A 93 -30.86 12.31 -2.42
CA GLN A 93 -31.47 13.15 -3.45
C GLN A 93 -30.48 13.77 -4.45
N ASN A 94 -29.19 13.88 -4.09
CA ASN A 94 -28.14 14.44 -4.94
C ASN A 94 -27.30 13.36 -5.65
N VAL A 95 -27.56 12.08 -5.39
CA VAL A 95 -26.86 10.94 -6.01
C VAL A 95 -27.66 10.49 -7.24
N ARG A 96 -27.06 10.61 -8.44
CA ARG A 96 -27.66 10.17 -9.72
C ARG A 96 -27.16 8.80 -10.14
#